data_AF-A0A838FQQ3-F1
#
_entry.id   AF-A0A838FQQ3-F1
#
_cell.length_a   1.000
_cell.length_b   1.000
_cell.length_c   1.000
_cell.angle_alpha   90.00
_cell.angle_beta   90.00
_cell.angle_gamma   90.00
#
_symmetry.space_group_name_H-M   'P 1'
#
loop_
_entity.id
_entity.type
_entity.pdbx_description
1 polymer ?
#
loop_
_entity_poly.entity_id
_entity_poly.type
_entity_poly.pdbx_seq_one_letter_code
_entity_poly.pdbx_strand_id
1 'polypeptide(L)' 'MSDPTLELRDSNGAIVRANNDWKETQQAAIAATGIPPQNDLEAALLATLPPGAYTALVRGTAGSTGVALVEIFRLL' A
#
# COMPACT_ATOMS: atom_id res chain seq x y z
N MET A 1 -7.88 -13.10 -0.50
CA MET A 1 -7.14 -12.63 0.69
C MET A 1 -7.93 -11.48 1.27
N SER A 2 -8.07 -11.37 2.59
CA SER A 2 -8.95 -10.39 3.26
C SER A 2 -8.21 -9.33 4.08
N ASP A 3 -6.92 -9.54 4.34
CA ASP A 3 -6.05 -8.67 5.14
C ASP A 3 -4.65 -8.68 4.48
N PRO A 4 -4.42 -7.82 3.47
CA PRO A 4 -3.12 -7.63 2.84
C PRO A 4 -2.16 -6.78 3.69
N THR A 5 -0.88 -7.12 3.65
CA THR A 5 0.22 -6.17 3.89
C THR A 5 0.80 -5.72 2.54
N LEU A 6 0.93 -4.40 2.35
CA LEU A 6 1.59 -3.77 1.21
C LEU A 6 2.93 -3.16 1.64
N GLU A 7 3.99 -3.50 0.90
CA GLU A 7 5.32 -2.89 1.03
C GLU A 7 5.70 -2.18 -0.27
N LEU A 8 6.22 -0.96 -0.15
CA LEU A 8 6.90 -0.25 -1.22
C LEU A 8 8.40 -0.39 -1.02
N ARG A 9 9.11 -0.90 -2.03
CA ARG A 9 10.57 -1.09 -2.01
C ARG A 9 11.27 -0.27 -3.08
N ASP A 10 12.45 0.25 -2.76
CA ASP A 10 13.31 0.94 -3.72
C ASP A 10 14.10 -0.03 -4.61
N SER A 11 14.93 0.50 -5.51
CA SER A 11 15.76 -0.31 -6.42
C SER A 11 16.78 -1.20 -5.72
N ASN A 12 17.15 -0.90 -4.47
CA ASN A 12 18.06 -1.71 -3.65
C ASN A 12 17.30 -2.76 -2.83
N GLY A 13 15.97 -2.83 -2.97
CA GLY A 13 15.10 -3.70 -2.20
C GLY A 13 14.83 -3.20 -0.77
N ALA A 14 15.28 -1.99 -0.40
CA ALA A 14 15.01 -1.43 0.92
C ALA A 14 13.53 -1.02 1.03
N ILE A 15 12.93 -1.22 2.20
CA ILE A 15 11.55 -0.80 2.46
C ILE A 15 11.52 0.72 2.57
N VAL A 16 10.75 1.34 1.67
CA VAL A 16 10.45 2.77 1.68
C VAL A 16 9.26 3.04 2.61
N ARG A 17 8.23 2.19 2.52
CA ARG A 17 7.02 2.27 3.33
C ARG A 17 6.31 0.93 3.37
N ALA A 18 5.60 0.63 4.45
CA ALA A 18 4.75 -0.55 4.57
C ALA A 18 3.47 -0.20 5.31
N ASN A 19 2.38 -0.90 5.00
CA ASN A 19 1.11 -0.78 5.72
C ASN A 19 0.26 -2.05 5.54
N ASN A 20 -0.50 -2.42 6.57
CA ASN A 20 -1.53 -3.45 6.52
C ASN A 20 -2.95 -2.87 6.67
N ASP A 21 -3.12 -1.76 7.40
CA ASP A 21 -4.41 -1.11 7.61
C ASP A 21 -4.33 0.38 7.19
N TRP A 22 -5.06 0.78 6.14
CA TRP A 22 -4.91 2.12 5.55
C TRP A 22 -5.16 3.28 6.53
N LYS A 23 -5.94 3.03 7.58
CA LYS A 23 -6.25 4.03 8.61
C LYS A 23 -5.16 4.19 9.68
N GLU A 24 -4.20 3.28 9.78
CA GLU A 24 -3.22 3.28 10.88
C GLU A 24 -2.31 4.52 10.84
N THR A 25 -1.75 4.84 9.66
CA THR A 25 -0.68 5.83 9.55
C THR A 25 -1.01 7.03 8.65
N GLN A 26 -1.87 6.86 7.65
CA GLN A 26 -2.10 7.86 6.60
C GLN A 26 -3.58 8.17 6.34
N GLN A 27 -4.48 7.85 7.28
CA GLN A 27 -5.93 7.95 7.09
C GLN A 27 -6.38 9.26 6.44
N ALA A 28 -6.03 10.42 7.03
CA ALA A 28 -6.50 11.71 6.54
C ALA A 28 -6.00 12.03 5.12
N ALA A 29 -4.72 11.71 4.84
CA ALA A 29 -4.11 11.98 3.54
C ALA A 29 -4.64 11.04 2.46
N ILE A 30 -4.84 9.75 2.77
CA ILE A 30 -5.44 8.77 1.87
C ILE A 30 -6.91 9.11 1.60
N ALA A 31 -7.68 9.49 2.63
CA ALA A 31 -9.06 9.93 2.46
C ALA A 31 -9.16 11.18 1.55
N ALA A 32 -8.21 12.11 1.66
CA ALA A 32 -8.15 13.30 0.82
C ALA A 32 -7.87 13.02 -0.66
N THR A 33 -7.41 11.80 -1.03
CA THR A 33 -7.24 11.41 -2.44
C THR A 33 -8.58 11.20 -3.17
N GLY A 34 -9.69 11.05 -2.43
CA GLY A 34 -11.00 10.72 -2.98
C GLY A 34 -11.19 9.25 -3.37
N ILE A 35 -10.15 8.42 -3.21
CA ILE A 35 -10.17 6.98 -3.52
C ILE A 35 -9.61 6.14 -2.35
N PRO A 36 -10.09 6.31 -1.10
CA PRO A 36 -9.65 5.45 -0.01
C PRO A 36 -10.17 4.01 -0.20
N PRO A 37 -9.45 3.00 0.34
CA PRO A 37 -10.02 1.66 0.48
C PRO A 37 -11.32 1.69 1.28
N GLN A 38 -12.25 0.78 0.97
CA GLN A 38 -13.55 0.73 1.63
C GLN A 38 -13.52 -0.11 2.90
N ASN A 39 -12.64 -1.11 2.95
CA ASN A 39 -12.46 -1.96 4.13
C ASN A 39 -11.28 -1.45 4.96
N ASP A 40 -11.46 -1.39 6.27
CA ASP A 40 -10.45 -0.89 7.21
C ASP A 40 -9.22 -1.81 7.27
N LEU A 41 -9.39 -3.08 6.91
CA LEU A 41 -8.31 -4.09 6.82
C LEU A 41 -7.57 -4.09 5.47
N GLU A 42 -7.88 -3.15 4.57
CA GLU A 42 -7.13 -3.01 3.33
C GLU A 42 -5.91 -2.11 3.52
N ALA A 43 -4.80 -2.51 2.90
CA ALA A 43 -3.58 -1.71 2.87
C ALA A 43 -3.63 -0.63 1.79
N ALA A 44 -3.19 0.57 2.14
CA ALA A 44 -2.89 1.62 1.16
C ALA A 44 -1.70 2.46 1.61
N LEU A 45 -0.97 2.99 0.63
CA LEU A 45 0.21 3.83 0.80
C LEU A 45 0.08 5.08 -0.05
N LEU A 46 0.33 6.24 0.54
CA LEU A 46 0.51 7.50 -0.19
C LEU A 46 1.95 7.97 -0.03
N ALA A 47 2.67 8.18 -1.14
CA ALA A 47 4.06 8.60 -1.10
C ALA A 47 4.43 9.51 -2.29
N THR A 48 5.25 10.51 -2.03
CA THR A 48 5.97 11.27 -3.05
C THR A 48 7.33 10.61 -3.25
N LEU A 49 7.61 10.17 -4.48
CA LEU A 49 8.81 9.41 -4.81
C LEU A 49 9.69 10.21 -5.78
N PRO A 50 11.01 10.29 -5.54
CA PRO A 50 11.96 10.68 -6.56
C PRO A 50 11.84 9.79 -7.82
N PRO A 51 12.27 10.25 -9.00
CA PRO A 51 12.35 9.40 -10.17
C PRO A 51 13.22 8.15 -9.91
N GLY A 52 12.69 6.98 -10.22
CA GLY A 52 13.37 5.72 -9.98
C GLY A 52 12.46 4.51 -10.18
N ALA A 53 13.04 3.32 -10.08
CA ALA A 53 12.30 2.07 -10.08
C ALA A 53 11.89 1.70 -8.65
N TYR A 54 10.63 1.30 -8.49
CA TYR A 54 10.06 0.86 -7.23
C TYR A 54 9.27 -0.42 -7.44
N THR A 55 9.21 -1.26 -6.41
CA THR A 55 8.41 -2.49 -6.41
C THR A 55 7.34 -2.39 -5.33
N ALA A 56 6.08 -2.64 -5.72
CA ALA A 56 5.00 -2.90 -4.79
C ALA A 56 4.95 -4.41 -4.50
N LEU A 57 5.10 -4.81 -3.24
CA LEU A 57 5.02 -6.19 -2.79
C LEU A 57 3.79 -6.35 -1.91
N VAL A 58 2.92 -7.30 -2.27
CA VAL A 58 1.73 -7.64 -1.49
C VAL A 58 1.83 -9.06 -0.97
N ARG A 59 1.51 -9.23 0.32
CA ARG A 59 1.42 -10.53 0.98
C ARG A 59 0.23 -10.56 1.94
N GLY A 60 -0.29 -11.73 2.25
CA GLY A 60 -1.30 -11.87 3.30
C GLY A 60 -0.69 -11.75 4.69
N THR A 61 -1.41 -11.09 5.59
CA THR A 61 -1.04 -11.01 7.01
C THR A 61 -1.05 -12.43 7.62
N ALA A 62 -0.09 -12.69 8.53
CA ALA A 62 0.10 -13.97 9.23
C ALA A 62 0.20 -15.21 8.31
N GLY A 63 0.68 -15.03 7.07
CA GLY A 63 0.82 -16.14 6.11
C GLY A 63 -0.49 -16.56 5.43
N SER A 64 -1.54 -15.74 5.55
CA SER A 64 -2.77 -15.96 4.78
C SER A 64 -2.51 -15.90 3.28
N THR A 65 -3.30 -16.66 2.51
CA THR A 65 -3.16 -16.75 1.06
C THR A 65 -4.47 -16.39 0.36
N GLY A 66 -4.39 -16.15 -0.94
CA GLY A 66 -5.53 -15.90 -1.81
C GLY A 66 -5.18 -14.90 -2.91
N VAL A 67 -6.21 -14.43 -3.62
CA VAL A 67 -6.05 -13.42 -4.66
C VAL A 67 -5.96 -12.03 -4.05
N ALA A 68 -5.05 -11.22 -4.60
CA ALA A 68 -4.86 -9.79 -4.32
C ALA A 68 -4.97 -9.01 -5.63
N LEU A 69 -5.53 -7.80 -5.59
CA LEU A 69 -5.43 -6.82 -6.66
C LEU A 69 -4.54 -5.67 -6.16
N VAL A 70 -3.64 -5.20 -7.01
CA VAL A 70 -2.80 -4.03 -6.74
C VAL A 70 -3.09 -2.98 -7.78
N GLU A 71 -3.46 -1.79 -7.32
CA GLU A 71 -3.73 -0.63 -8.16
C GLU A 71 -2.74 0.48 -7.80
N ILE A 72 -2.27 1.21 -8.81
CA ILE A 72 -1.32 2.30 -8.65
C ILE A 72 -1.90 3.54 -9.33
N PHE A 73 -2.09 4.60 -8.55
CA PHE A 73 -2.61 5.87 -9.02
C PHE A 73 -1.53 6.94 -8.96
N ARG A 74 -1.40 7.72 -10.03
CA ARG A 74 -0.65 8.98 -9.99
C ARG A 74 -1.61 10.10 -9.66
N LEU A 75 -1.37 10.78 -8.55
CA LEU A 75 -2.07 12.01 -8.18
C LEU A 75 -1.32 13.18 -8.83
N LEU A 76 -2.03 14.02 -9.59
CA LEU A 76 -1.51 15.19 -10.28
C LEU A 76 -1.64 16.45 -9.43
#